data_AF-A0A9D6WWR0-F1
#
_entry.id   AF-A0A9D6WWR0-F1
#
_cell.length_a   1.000
_cell.length_b   1.000
_cell.length_c   1.000
_cell.angle_alpha   90.00
_cell.angle_beta   90.00
_cell.angle_gamma   90.00
#
_symmetry.space_group_name_H-M   'P 1'
#
loop_
_entity.id
_entity.type
_entity.pdbx_description
1 polymer ?
#
loop_
_entity_poly.entity_id
_entity_poly.type
_entity_poly.pdbx_seq_one_letter_code
_entity_poly.pdbx_strand_id
1 'polypeptide(L)'
;MNERRYTQLIRLTAILVALLLWFISLQFSVDGFNFIVPKYQWMGYLLAVSVTILELVFNEAGMKHSLTLIAVGVVSYLYGIATNITGVWVAQGSPELTGNPFAIVFPALLGFFLEVAPEPLLVWGLVGSGVRDLLTHLVAGNANRYRDFRRPVHWHEDTVDEPTQEW
;
A
#
# COMPACT_ATOMS: atom_id res chain seq x y z
N MET A 1 11.16 3.63 30.26
CA MET A 1 10.38 3.05 29.15
C MET A 1 11.36 2.33 28.23
N ASN A 2 11.13 1.06 27.86
CA ASN A 2 12.08 0.33 27.00
C ASN A 2 12.15 0.97 25.61
N GLU A 3 13.35 1.34 25.15
CA GLU A 3 13.60 1.97 23.84
C GLU A 3 12.94 1.18 22.70
N ARG A 4 13.00 -0.15 22.74
CA ARG A 4 12.34 -1.03 21.76
C ARG A 4 10.83 -0.83 21.67
N ARG A 5 10.14 -0.70 22.82
CA ARG A 5 8.68 -0.48 22.84
C ARG A 5 8.33 0.91 22.31
N TYR A 6 9.15 1.90 22.63
CA TYR A 6 8.97 3.26 22.13
C TYR A 6 9.10 3.32 20.60
N THR A 7 10.15 2.72 20.03
CA THR A 7 10.33 2.65 18.57
C THR A 7 9.19 1.89 17.89
N GLN A 8 8.72 0.79 18.47
CA GLN A 8 7.56 0.05 17.95
C GLN A 8 6.28 0.90 17.92
N LEU A 9 6.03 1.66 18.99
CA LEU A 9 4.89 2.58 19.06
C LEU A 9 4.97 3.66 17.98
N ILE A 10 6.13 4.30 17.78
CA ILE A 10 6.28 5.31 16.72
C ILE A 10 6.03 4.69 15.33
N ARG A 11 6.53 3.48 15.08
CA ARG A 11 6.31 2.78 13.80
C ARG A 11 4.84 2.46 13.58
N LEU A 12 4.14 1.98 14.60
CA LEU A 12 2.70 1.72 14.52
C LEU A 12 1.92 3.01 14.25
N THR A 13 2.27 4.11 14.93
CA THR A 13 1.68 5.42 14.69
C THR A 13 1.97 5.91 13.28
N ALA A 14 3.18 5.71 12.74
CA ALA A 14 3.51 6.08 11.37
C ALA A 14 2.67 5.31 10.33
N ILE A 15 2.45 4.00 10.53
CA ILE A 15 1.54 3.21 9.69
C ILE A 15 0.12 3.78 9.78
N LEU A 16 -0.38 4.03 10.99
CA LEU A 16 -1.73 4.57 11.19
C LEU A 16 -1.90 5.93 10.51
N VAL A 17 -0.93 6.83 10.66
CA VAL A 17 -0.91 8.14 10.00
C VAL A 17 -0.87 7.98 8.49
N ALA A 18 -0.04 7.09 7.94
CA ALA A 18 0.00 6.81 6.50
C ALA A 18 -1.36 6.36 5.97
N LEU A 19 -2.03 5.43 6.67
CA LEU A 19 -3.36 4.94 6.28
C LEU A 19 -4.42 6.05 6.32
N LEU A 20 -4.37 6.93 7.33
CA LEU A 20 -5.29 8.07 7.42
C LEU A 20 -5.05 9.10 6.31
N LEU A 21 -3.78 9.42 6.03
CA LEU A 21 -3.43 10.33 4.94
C LEU A 21 -3.83 9.76 3.58
N TRP A 22 -3.64 8.45 3.35
CA TRP A 22 -4.15 7.78 2.16
C TRP A 22 -5.67 7.82 2.05
N PHE A 23 -6.39 7.58 3.15
CA PHE A 23 -7.85 7.69 3.13
C PHE A 23 -8.29 9.11 2.74
N ILE A 24 -7.66 10.14 3.28
CA ILE A 24 -7.93 11.54 2.92
C ILE A 24 -7.57 11.81 1.45
N SER A 25 -6.43 11.30 0.98
CA SER A 25 -5.98 11.40 -0.42
C SER A 25 -7.01 10.76 -1.38
N LEU A 26 -7.54 9.59 -1.04
CA LEU A 26 -8.60 8.94 -1.83
C LEU A 26 -9.86 9.82 -1.90
N GLN A 27 -10.28 10.43 -0.79
CA GLN A 27 -11.44 11.31 -0.77
C GLN A 27 -11.25 12.53 -1.67
N PHE A 28 -10.14 13.24 -1.52
CA PHE A 28 -9.85 14.41 -2.35
C PHE A 28 -9.63 14.03 -3.81
N SER A 29 -9.06 12.86 -4.11
CA SER A 29 -8.93 12.41 -5.50
C SER A 29 -10.30 12.14 -6.14
N VAL A 30 -11.25 11.55 -5.40
CA VAL A 30 -12.63 11.36 -5.89
C VAL A 30 -13.30 12.70 -6.22
N ASP A 31 -13.19 13.67 -5.33
CA ASP A 31 -13.69 15.02 -5.58
C ASP A 31 -12.95 15.70 -6.73
N GLY A 32 -11.64 15.48 -6.84
CA GLY A 32 -10.76 15.99 -7.88
C GLY A 32 -11.06 15.45 -9.28
N PHE A 33 -11.59 14.22 -9.39
CA PHE A 33 -12.08 13.69 -10.67
C PHE A 33 -13.34 14.41 -11.17
N ASN A 34 -14.03 15.14 -10.29
CA ASN A 34 -15.16 16.00 -10.63
C ASN A 34 -16.31 15.26 -11.36
N PHE A 35 -16.66 14.07 -10.88
CA PHE A 35 -17.80 13.32 -11.40
C PHE A 35 -19.12 14.05 -11.08
N ILE A 36 -19.73 14.66 -12.10
CA ILE A 36 -20.97 15.45 -11.98
C ILE A 36 -22.16 14.60 -11.50
N VAL A 37 -22.19 13.31 -11.82
CA VAL A 37 -23.30 12.42 -11.48
C VAL A 37 -22.95 11.60 -10.23
N PRO A 38 -23.63 11.80 -9.09
CA PRO A 38 -23.29 11.12 -7.83
C PRO A 38 -23.27 9.60 -7.92
N LYS A 39 -24.13 9.02 -8.78
CA LYS A 39 -24.20 7.56 -9.00
C LYS A 39 -22.91 6.92 -9.52
N TYR A 40 -21.97 7.72 -10.05
CA TYR A 40 -20.68 7.25 -10.56
C TYR A 40 -19.50 7.55 -9.63
N GLN A 41 -19.73 8.11 -8.42
CA GLN A 41 -18.64 8.39 -7.47
C GLN A 41 -17.83 7.14 -7.09
N TRP A 42 -18.45 5.95 -7.07
CA TRP A 42 -17.74 4.68 -6.84
C TRP A 42 -16.66 4.40 -7.89
N MET A 43 -16.84 4.88 -9.14
CA MET A 43 -15.82 4.78 -10.18
C MET A 43 -14.62 5.65 -9.86
N GLY A 44 -14.83 6.80 -9.21
CA GLY A 44 -13.76 7.63 -8.68
C GLY A 44 -12.95 6.88 -7.63
N TYR A 45 -13.59 6.25 -6.65
CA TYR A 45 -12.87 5.46 -5.65
C TYR A 45 -12.06 4.33 -6.31
N LEU A 46 -12.65 3.64 -7.29
CA LEU A 46 -11.95 2.59 -8.04
C LEU A 46 -10.72 3.14 -8.77
N LEU A 47 -10.84 4.31 -9.40
CA LEU A 47 -9.73 4.97 -10.10
C LEU A 47 -8.64 5.41 -9.13
N ALA A 48 -9.00 6.07 -8.02
CA ALA A 48 -8.05 6.52 -6.99
C ALA A 48 -7.27 5.33 -6.41
N VAL A 49 -7.96 4.24 -6.05
CA VAL A 49 -7.31 3.01 -5.58
C VAL A 49 -6.39 2.41 -6.65
N SER A 50 -6.79 2.42 -7.91
CA SER A 50 -5.96 1.90 -9.01
C SER A 50 -4.68 2.71 -9.19
N VAL A 51 -4.77 4.05 -9.09
CA VAL A 51 -3.62 4.97 -9.16
C VAL A 51 -2.65 4.71 -7.99
N THR A 52 -3.16 4.60 -6.76
CA THR A 52 -2.36 4.26 -5.58
C THR A 52 -1.65 2.90 -5.72
N ILE A 53 -2.32 1.89 -6.29
CA ILE A 53 -1.68 0.59 -6.52
C ILE A 53 -0.51 0.71 -7.53
N LEU A 54 -0.67 1.52 -8.59
CA LEU A 54 0.40 1.74 -9.57
C LEU A 54 1.61 2.43 -8.94
N GLU A 55 1.40 3.41 -8.06
CA GLU A 55 2.46 4.08 -7.28
C GLU A 55 3.20 3.11 -6.37
N LEU A 56 2.46 2.26 -5.64
CA LEU A 56 3.04 1.23 -4.80
C LEU A 56 3.89 0.23 -5.59
N VAL A 57 3.40 -0.21 -6.75
CA VAL A 57 4.14 -1.11 -7.65
C VAL A 57 5.42 -0.44 -8.16
N PHE A 58 5.35 0.86 -8.48
CA PHE A 58 6.51 1.64 -8.90
C PHE A 58 7.54 1.83 -7.77
N ASN A 59 7.10 1.92 -6.52
CA ASN A 59 7.98 2.04 -5.36
C ASN A 59 8.59 0.71 -4.91
N GLU A 60 7.92 -0.42 -5.14
CA GLU A 60 8.38 -1.73 -4.66
C GLU A 60 9.67 -2.22 -5.35
N ALA A 61 9.86 -2.00 -6.66
CA ALA A 61 10.95 -2.67 -7.39
C ALA A 61 12.26 -1.87 -7.52
N GLY A 62 12.48 -0.85 -6.68
CA GLY A 62 13.81 -0.34 -6.36
C GLY A 62 14.75 -0.12 -7.56
N MET A 63 14.25 0.56 -8.60
CA MET A 63 14.95 0.95 -9.84
C MET A 63 15.19 -0.13 -10.91
N LYS A 64 14.62 -1.34 -10.82
CA LYS A 64 14.66 -2.33 -11.93
C LYS A 64 13.32 -2.44 -12.66
N HIS A 65 12.72 -1.31 -12.99
CA HIS A 65 11.49 -1.26 -13.77
C HIS A 65 11.77 -1.19 -15.26
N SER A 66 10.88 -1.77 -16.08
CA SER A 66 10.85 -1.47 -17.51
C SER A 66 10.51 0.01 -17.70
N LEU A 67 10.97 0.60 -18.81
CA LEU A 67 10.68 2.01 -19.12
C LEU A 67 9.17 2.32 -19.08
N THR A 68 8.34 1.36 -19.49
CA THR A 68 6.87 1.46 -19.42
C THR A 68 6.37 1.60 -17.99
N LEU A 69 6.86 0.80 -17.05
CA LEU A 69 6.47 0.89 -15.64
C LEU A 69 6.92 2.22 -15.02
N ILE A 70 8.10 2.73 -15.41
CA ILE A 70 8.56 4.06 -14.99
C ILE A 70 7.62 5.14 -15.52
N ALA A 71 7.29 5.10 -16.81
CA ALA A 71 6.40 6.08 -17.41
C ALA A 71 5.00 6.06 -16.77
N VAL A 72 4.44 4.87 -16.53
CA VAL A 72 3.15 4.70 -15.86
C VAL A 72 3.21 5.22 -14.42
N GLY A 73 4.25 4.88 -13.65
CA GLY A 73 4.43 5.34 -12.27
C GLY A 73 4.58 6.87 -12.16
N VAL A 74 5.33 7.49 -13.07
CA VAL A 74 5.45 8.96 -13.10
C VAL A 74 4.10 9.60 -13.43
N VAL A 75 3.39 9.07 -14.42
CA VAL A 75 2.06 9.60 -14.79
C VAL A 75 1.05 9.41 -13.67
N SER A 76 1.06 8.27 -12.96
CA SER A 76 0.16 8.04 -11.83
C SER A 76 0.39 9.07 -10.72
N TYR A 77 1.64 9.29 -10.31
CA TYR A 77 1.98 10.32 -9.31
C TYR A 77 1.56 11.73 -9.73
N LEU A 78 1.86 12.13 -10.98
CA LEU A 78 1.46 13.44 -11.47
C LEU A 78 -0.07 13.59 -11.46
N TYR A 79 -0.78 12.51 -11.78
CA TYR A 79 -2.23 12.49 -11.79
C TYR A 79 -2.81 12.54 -10.38
N GLY A 80 -2.32 11.73 -9.43
CA GLY A 80 -2.77 11.72 -8.05
C GLY A 80 -2.46 13.04 -7.31
N ILE A 81 -1.30 13.66 -7.55
CA ILE A 81 -1.01 15.03 -7.11
C ILE A 81 -2.06 16.00 -7.65
N ALA A 82 -2.31 16.00 -8.96
CA ALA A 82 -3.26 16.94 -9.58
C ALA A 82 -4.69 16.77 -9.04
N THR A 83 -5.13 15.53 -8.83
CA THR A 83 -6.48 15.23 -8.33
C THR A 83 -6.61 15.59 -6.86
N ASN A 84 -5.59 15.36 -6.04
CA ASN A 84 -5.56 15.83 -4.66
C ASN A 84 -5.60 17.36 -4.56
N ILE A 85 -4.82 18.07 -5.38
CA ILE A 85 -4.85 19.55 -5.43
C ILE A 85 -6.26 20.04 -5.77
N THR A 86 -6.87 19.44 -6.81
CA THR A 86 -8.21 19.81 -7.25
C THR A 86 -9.27 19.47 -6.20
N GLY A 87 -9.16 18.33 -5.51
CA GLY A 87 -10.05 17.95 -4.42
C GLY A 87 -9.99 18.93 -3.26
N VAL A 88 -8.78 19.30 -2.81
CA VAL A 88 -8.62 20.30 -1.74
C VAL A 88 -9.18 21.66 -2.17
N TRP A 89 -8.94 22.06 -3.42
CA TRP A 89 -9.48 23.29 -3.98
C TRP A 89 -11.01 23.32 -3.99
N VAL A 90 -11.64 22.22 -4.45
CA VAL A 90 -13.10 22.08 -4.45
C VAL A 90 -13.64 22.12 -3.03
N ALA A 91 -12.98 21.46 -2.08
CA ALA A 91 -13.35 21.49 -0.66
C ALA A 91 -13.23 22.89 -0.03
N GLN A 92 -12.38 23.76 -0.57
CA GLN A 92 -12.28 25.17 -0.18
C GLN A 92 -13.34 26.07 -0.83
N GLY A 93 -14.26 25.51 -1.61
CA GLY A 93 -15.30 26.27 -2.30
C GLY A 93 -14.85 26.90 -3.62
N SER A 94 -13.73 26.44 -4.18
CA SER A 94 -13.19 26.90 -5.46
C SER A 94 -12.94 28.42 -5.56
N PRO A 95 -12.04 28.98 -4.74
CA PRO A 95 -11.76 30.41 -4.73
C PRO A 95 -11.26 30.92 -6.10
N GLU A 96 -11.68 32.12 -6.49
CA GLU A 96 -11.23 32.75 -7.74
C GLU A 96 -9.76 33.19 -7.68
N LEU A 97 -8.95 32.74 -8.64
CA LEU A 97 -7.52 33.10 -8.71
C LEU A 97 -7.25 34.54 -9.16
N THR A 98 -8.18 35.13 -9.90
CA THR A 98 -8.05 36.49 -10.42
C THR A 98 -7.96 37.52 -9.29
N GLY A 99 -8.68 37.29 -8.19
CA GLY A 99 -8.65 38.13 -6.99
C GLY A 99 -7.53 37.75 -6.01
N ASN A 100 -7.13 36.47 -5.96
CA ASN A 100 -6.04 36.01 -5.11
C ASN A 100 -5.29 34.81 -5.74
N PRO A 101 -4.18 35.05 -6.46
CA PRO A 101 -3.43 33.96 -7.10
C PRO A 101 -2.76 33.03 -6.09
N PHE A 102 -2.58 33.45 -4.83
CA PHE A 102 -2.01 32.61 -3.77
C PHE A 102 -3.00 31.58 -3.23
N ALA A 103 -4.28 31.64 -3.62
CA ALA A 103 -5.28 30.66 -3.19
C ALA A 103 -4.95 29.22 -3.62
N ILE A 104 -4.16 29.02 -4.70
CA ILE A 104 -3.69 27.68 -5.12
C ILE A 104 -2.60 27.10 -4.22
N VAL A 105 -1.86 27.93 -3.48
CA VAL A 105 -0.63 27.49 -2.80
C VAL A 105 -0.93 26.45 -1.73
N PHE A 106 -1.97 26.66 -0.92
CA PHE A 106 -2.35 25.69 0.10
C PHE A 106 -2.84 24.36 -0.49
N PRO A 107 -3.79 24.33 -1.46
CA PRO A 107 -4.13 23.12 -2.20
C PRO A 107 -2.92 22.41 -2.82
N ALA A 108 -2.00 23.17 -3.44
CA ALA A 108 -0.79 22.62 -4.04
C ALA A 108 0.09 21.90 -3.02
N LEU A 109 0.38 22.55 -1.90
CA LEU A 109 1.22 22.00 -0.84
C LEU A 109 0.56 20.79 -0.17
N LEU A 110 -0.72 20.91 0.19
CA LEU A 110 -1.44 19.83 0.86
C LEU A 110 -1.64 18.65 -0.07
N GLY A 111 -2.03 18.88 -1.33
CA GLY A 111 -2.25 17.83 -2.31
C GLY A 111 -0.96 17.05 -2.62
N PHE A 112 0.16 17.76 -2.80
CA PHE A 112 1.47 17.13 -2.94
C PHE A 112 1.88 16.33 -1.69
N PHE A 113 1.65 16.89 -0.49
CA PHE A 113 1.97 16.21 0.76
C PHE A 113 1.15 14.93 0.96
N LEU A 114 -0.16 14.99 0.69
CA LEU A 114 -1.06 13.85 0.80
C LEU A 114 -0.71 12.73 -0.17
N GLU A 115 -0.13 13.06 -1.32
CA GLU A 115 0.37 12.07 -2.26
C GLU A 115 1.66 11.42 -1.79
N VAL A 116 2.68 12.23 -1.48
CA VAL A 116 4.06 11.75 -1.33
C VAL A 116 4.36 11.24 0.08
N ALA A 117 3.72 11.78 1.11
CA ALA A 117 4.05 11.46 2.50
C ALA A 117 3.61 10.06 2.98
N PRO A 118 2.43 9.51 2.59
CA PRO A 118 1.96 8.24 3.12
C PRO A 118 2.90 7.06 2.82
N GLU A 119 3.46 6.99 1.62
CA GLU A 119 4.23 5.81 1.20
C GLU A 119 5.55 5.64 1.95
N PRO A 120 6.45 6.65 2.06
CA PRO A 120 7.65 6.53 2.87
C PRO A 120 7.34 6.23 4.34
N LEU A 121 6.26 6.80 4.88
CA LEU A 121 5.82 6.53 6.26
C LEU A 121 5.37 5.09 6.44
N LEU A 122 4.61 4.56 5.47
CA LEU A 122 4.16 3.17 5.48
C LEU A 122 5.34 2.21 5.36
N VAL A 123 6.23 2.43 4.39
CA VAL A 123 7.44 1.61 4.18
C VAL A 123 8.30 1.62 5.43
N TRP A 124 8.60 2.80 5.98
CA TRP A 124 9.40 2.94 7.20
C TRP A 124 8.75 2.26 8.40
N GLY A 125 7.42 2.40 8.55
CA GLY A 125 6.65 1.77 9.60
C GLY A 125 6.66 0.23 9.49
N LEU A 126 6.55 -0.31 8.29
CA LEU A 126 6.50 -1.76 8.04
C LEU A 126 7.87 -2.44 8.13
N VAL A 127 8.93 -1.84 7.60
CA VAL A 127 10.27 -2.45 7.48
C VAL A 127 10.88 -2.84 8.83
N GLY A 128 10.45 -2.25 9.94
CA GLY A 128 11.00 -2.63 11.24
C GLY A 128 10.00 -2.76 12.38
N SER A 129 8.71 -2.87 12.09
CA SER A 129 7.71 -3.24 13.10
C SER A 129 7.59 -4.76 13.31
N GLY A 130 8.24 -5.59 12.48
CA GLY A 130 8.02 -7.03 12.46
C GLY A 130 6.62 -7.42 11.95
N VAL A 131 5.80 -6.46 11.52
CA VAL A 131 4.45 -6.67 10.97
C VAL A 131 4.49 -7.51 9.69
N ARG A 132 5.57 -7.42 8.93
CA ARG A 132 5.81 -8.29 7.77
C ARG A 132 5.77 -9.77 8.16
N ASP A 133 6.30 -10.15 9.33
CA ASP A 133 6.23 -11.52 9.84
C ASP A 133 4.81 -11.89 10.29
N LEU A 134 4.07 -10.96 10.90
CA LEU A 134 2.66 -11.16 11.29
C LEU A 134 1.74 -11.36 10.08
N LEU A 135 1.85 -10.52 9.05
CA LEU A 135 1.10 -10.67 7.81
C LEU A 135 1.47 -11.96 7.09
N THR A 136 2.76 -12.31 7.06
CA THR A 136 3.23 -13.58 6.50
C THR A 136 2.64 -14.77 7.26
N HIS A 137 2.57 -14.71 8.59
CA HIS A 137 1.96 -15.78 9.41
C HIS A 137 0.44 -15.87 9.25
N LEU A 138 -0.26 -14.75 9.06
CA LEU A 138 -1.71 -14.75 8.79
C LEU A 138 -2.04 -15.33 7.40
N VAL A 139 -1.24 -15.00 6.39
CA VAL A 139 -1.41 -15.53 5.02
C VAL A 139 -0.96 -17.00 4.95
N ALA A 140 0.18 -17.36 5.54
CA ALA A 140 0.71 -18.72 5.54
C ALA A 140 -0.09 -19.66 6.46
N GLY A 141 -0.65 -19.16 7.57
CA GLY A 141 -1.52 -19.93 8.47
C GLY A 141 -2.77 -20.47 7.77
N ASN A 142 -3.22 -19.82 6.69
CA ASN A 142 -4.33 -20.29 5.88
C ASN A 142 -3.91 -21.32 4.81
N ALA A 143 -2.65 -21.27 4.34
CA ALA A 143 -2.11 -22.22 3.37
C ALA A 143 -1.72 -23.57 3.99
N ASN A 144 -1.28 -23.60 5.27
CA ASN A 144 -0.85 -24.82 5.93
C ASN A 144 -1.98 -25.78 6.34
N ARG A 145 -3.24 -25.31 6.45
CA ARG A 145 -4.39 -26.21 6.70
C ARG A 145 -4.69 -27.17 5.55
N TYR A 146 -4.25 -26.86 4.33
CA TYR A 146 -4.47 -27.72 3.16
C TYR A 146 -3.36 -28.76 2.93
N ARG A 147 -2.20 -28.60 3.58
CA ARG A 147 -1.03 -29.46 3.34
C ARG A 147 -0.99 -30.70 4.23
N ASP A 148 -1.65 -30.68 5.39
CA ASP A 148 -1.71 -31.84 6.30
C ASP A 148 -2.67 -32.95 5.84
N PHE A 149 -3.50 -32.72 4.82
CA PHE A 149 -4.36 -33.76 4.24
C PHE A 149 -3.68 -34.63 3.15
N ARG A 150 -2.43 -34.31 2.78
CA ARG A 150 -1.65 -35.05 1.77
C ARG A 150 -0.31 -35.56 2.31
N ARG A 151 -0.22 -35.98 3.57
CA ARG A 151 0.91 -36.83 3.96
C ARG A 151 0.60 -38.25 3.49
N PRO A 152 1.34 -38.82 2.52
CA PRO A 152 1.27 -40.24 2.27
C PRO A 152 1.71 -40.96 3.56
N VAL A 153 0.91 -41.94 3.96
CA VAL A 153 1.26 -42.87 5.03
C VAL A 153 2.57 -43.54 4.62
N HIS A 154 3.66 -43.21 5.31
CA HIS A 154 4.91 -43.95 5.19
C HIS A 154 4.65 -45.34 5.79
N TRP A 155 4.44 -46.32 4.92
CA TRP A 155 4.51 -47.72 5.29
C TRP A 155 5.96 -48.02 5.67
N HIS A 156 6.17 -48.45 6.91
CA HIS A 156 7.45 -49.06 7.31
C HIS A 156 7.60 -50.35 6.51
N GLU A 157 8.54 -50.38 5.57
CA GLU A 157 9.05 -51.62 5.02
C GLU A 157 9.90 -52.28 6.11
N ASP A 158 9.33 -53.31 6.73
CA ASP A 158 10.05 -54.22 7.61
C ASP A 158 11.18 -54.88 6.82
N THR A 159 12.41 -54.57 7.21
CA THR A 159 13.62 -55.21 6.68
C THR A 159 13.64 -56.68 7.08
N VAL A 160 13.59 -57.56 6.10
CA VAL A 160 13.80 -59.00 6.26
C VAL A 160 15.30 -59.24 6.46
N ASP A 161 15.67 -59.74 7.65
CA ASP A 161 17.04 -60.13 7.98
C ASP A 161 17.50 -61.32 7.10
N GLU A 162 18.60 -61.15 6.37
CA GLU A 162 19.27 -62.24 5.66
C GLU A 162 20.05 -63.13 6.65
N PRO A 163 19.98 -64.47 6.54
CA PRO A 163 20.74 -65.36 7.39
C PRO A 163 22.21 -65.43 6.93
N THR A 164 23.11 -65.14 7.86
CA THR A 164 24.54 -65.44 7.81
C THR A 164 24.81 -66.88 7.40
N GLN A 165 25.50 -67.09 6.27
CA GLN A 165 26.12 -68.37 5.95
C GLN A 165 27.49 -68.44 6.63
N GLU A 166 27.59 -69.29 7.66
CA GLU A 166 28.84 -69.93 8.05
C GLU A 166 29.25 -70.92 6.95
N TRP A 167 30.54 -70.92 6.58
CA TRP A 167 31.49 -72.04 6.39
C TRP A 167 32.72 -71.54 5.60
#